data_AF-I4AC18-F1
#
_entry.id   AF-I4AC18-F1
#
_cell.length_a   1.000
_cell.length_b   1.000
_cell.length_c   1.000
_cell.angle_alpha   90.00
_cell.angle_beta   90.00
_cell.angle_gamma   90.00
#
_symmetry.space_group_name_H-M   'P 1'
#
loop_
_entity.id
_entity.type
_entity.pdbx_description
1 polymer ?
#
loop_
_entity_poly.entity_id
_entity_poly.type
_entity_poly.pdbx_seq_one_letter_code
_entity_poly.pdbx_strand_id
1 'polypeptide(L)'
;MYSMKGHWMLVSKEYKEDFSTKKIREDVKISLTDKEYINLKLLAYKAGFRTPGDLLSSFVGDLTGWHRNGSDESELAEMWFERTFGESEDHSNFIHYLYNNDFTLGDMTELLYDEDYFEDVYENYMDENKGKKNQTKEECKKLMTELLEKGEEL
;
A
#
# COMPACT_ATOMS: atom_id res chain seq x y z
N MET A 1 23.76 -8.99 -25.30
CA MET A 1 23.96 -7.62 -24.74
C MET A 1 22.64 -6.87 -24.92
N TYR A 2 21.79 -6.83 -23.89
CA TYR A 2 20.56 -6.04 -23.94
C TYR A 2 20.95 -4.56 -23.97
N SER A 3 20.54 -3.83 -25.01
CA SER A 3 20.82 -2.39 -25.13
C SER A 3 20.04 -1.63 -24.07
N MET A 4 20.70 -0.80 -23.24
CA MET A 4 20.06 0.13 -22.30
C MET A 4 18.94 0.93 -22.97
N LYS A 5 19.10 1.28 -24.25
CA LYS A 5 18.09 2.01 -25.04
C LYS A 5 16.80 1.19 -25.23
N GLY A 6 16.92 -0.13 -25.39
CA GLY A 6 15.76 -1.04 -25.48
C GLY A 6 15.00 -1.16 -24.16
N HIS A 7 15.72 -1.23 -23.04
CA HIS A 7 15.13 -1.25 -21.71
C HIS A 7 14.35 0.04 -21.40
N TRP A 8 14.95 1.21 -21.64
CA TRP A 8 14.26 2.50 -21.43
C TRP A 8 13.03 2.70 -22.30
N MET A 9 13.04 2.18 -23.54
CA MET A 9 11.87 2.22 -24.42
C MET A 9 10.72 1.34 -23.91
N LEU A 10 11.03 0.18 -23.33
CA LEU A 10 10.03 -0.71 -22.73
C LEU A 10 9.43 -0.11 -21.46
N VAL A 11 10.27 0.36 -20.54
CA VAL A 11 9.83 1.04 -19.31
C VAL A 11 8.98 2.27 -19.65
N SER A 12 9.38 3.09 -20.63
CA SER A 12 8.59 4.24 -21.05
C SER A 12 7.22 3.87 -21.64
N LYS A 13 7.12 2.72 -22.31
CA LYS A 13 5.86 2.22 -22.86
C LYS A 13 4.93 1.76 -21.72
N GLU A 14 5.46 0.96 -20.80
CA GLU A 14 4.73 0.49 -19.61
C GLU A 14 4.21 1.65 -18.77
N TYR A 15 5.04 2.67 -18.52
CA TYR A 15 4.63 3.89 -17.82
C TYR A 15 3.47 4.59 -18.52
N LYS A 16 3.50 4.71 -19.85
CA LYS A 16 2.41 5.37 -20.60
C LYS A 16 1.12 4.57 -20.55
N GLU A 17 1.23 3.25 -20.67
CA GLU A 17 0.08 2.34 -20.59
C GLU A 17 -0.54 2.39 -19.19
N ASP A 18 0.26 2.30 -18.13
CA ASP A 18 -0.22 2.40 -16.76
C ASP A 18 -0.80 3.79 -16.44
N PHE A 19 -0.17 4.87 -16.90
CA PHE A 19 -0.68 6.23 -16.67
C PHE A 19 -2.10 6.43 -17.24
N SER A 20 -2.48 5.66 -18.27
CA SER A 20 -3.84 5.68 -18.81
C SER A 20 -4.90 5.11 -17.85
N THR A 21 -4.48 4.35 -16.83
CA THR A 21 -5.34 3.81 -15.76
C THR A 21 -5.58 4.81 -14.62
N LYS A 22 -4.96 6.00 -14.68
CA LYS A 22 -5.09 7.04 -13.66
C LYS A 22 -6.55 7.49 -13.55
N LYS A 23 -7.13 7.25 -12.39
CA LYS A 23 -8.48 7.68 -11.98
C LYS A 23 -8.48 7.92 -10.47
N ILE A 24 -9.45 8.70 -10.00
CA ILE A 24 -9.71 8.86 -8.57
C ILE A 24 -9.99 7.48 -7.96
N ARG A 25 -9.34 7.17 -6.84
CA ARG A 25 -9.52 5.95 -6.05
C ARG A 25 -10.43 6.31 -4.87
N GLU A 26 -11.63 5.74 -4.80
CA GLU A 26 -12.66 6.11 -3.82
C GLU A 26 -12.41 5.49 -2.44
N ASP A 27 -11.61 4.42 -2.39
CA ASP A 27 -11.12 3.72 -1.21
C ASP A 27 -10.05 4.54 -0.45
N VAL A 28 -9.32 5.42 -1.14
CA VAL A 28 -8.29 6.29 -0.53
C VAL A 28 -8.95 7.48 0.17
N LYS A 29 -9.37 7.28 1.41
CA LYS A 29 -9.96 8.31 2.28
C LYS A 29 -8.95 8.76 3.32
N ILE A 30 -8.83 10.08 3.54
CA ILE A 30 -7.85 10.66 4.46
C ILE A 30 -8.59 11.43 5.56
N SER A 31 -8.29 11.08 6.82
CA SER A 31 -8.74 11.83 7.99
C SER A 31 -7.68 12.87 8.36
N LEU A 32 -8.07 14.13 8.48
CA LEU A 32 -7.18 15.24 8.80
C LEU A 32 -7.83 16.14 9.85
N THR A 33 -7.00 16.65 10.76
CA THR A 33 -7.37 17.80 11.57
C THR A 33 -7.49 19.06 10.70
N ASP A 34 -8.23 20.07 11.19
CA ASP A 34 -8.38 21.34 10.47
C ASP A 34 -7.03 22.00 10.15
N LYS A 35 -6.07 21.91 11.07
CA LYS A 35 -4.73 22.48 10.89
C LYS A 35 -3.94 21.74 9.82
N GLU A 36 -4.00 20.40 9.81
CA GLU A 36 -3.37 19.60 8.75
C GLU A 36 -3.98 19.92 7.39
N TYR A 37 -5.31 20.03 7.31
CA TYR A 37 -6.00 20.35 6.06
C TYR A 37 -5.64 21.74 5.52
N ILE A 38 -5.56 22.76 6.40
CA ILE A 38 -5.12 24.10 6.01
C ILE A 38 -3.67 24.08 5.52
N ASN A 39 -2.77 23.44 6.25
CA ASN A 39 -1.35 23.37 5.88
C ASN A 39 -1.14 22.60 4.56
N LEU A 40 -1.89 21.53 4.34
CA LEU A 40 -1.84 20.75 3.10
C LEU A 40 -2.28 21.60 1.90
N LYS A 41 -3.33 22.42 2.05
CA LYS A 41 -3.72 23.41 1.00
C LYS A 41 -2.62 24.41 0.72
N LEU A 42 -1.99 24.96 1.76
CA LEU A 42 -0.89 25.92 1.60
C LEU A 42 0.27 25.31 0.81
N LEU A 43 0.65 24.07 1.11
CA LEU A 43 1.70 23.35 0.38
C LEU A 43 1.30 23.10 -1.07
N ALA A 44 0.09 22.58 -1.31
CA ALA A 44 -0.41 22.28 -2.65
C ALA A 44 -0.42 23.52 -3.53
N TYR A 45 -0.98 24.63 -3.03
CA TYR A 45 -1.10 25.86 -3.78
C TYR A 45 0.25 26.56 -3.96
N LYS A 46 1.17 26.47 -2.98
CA LYS A 46 2.55 26.94 -3.12
C LYS A 46 3.29 26.21 -4.25
N ALA A 47 3.04 24.92 -4.41
CA ALA A 47 3.62 24.10 -5.49
C ALA A 47 2.88 24.26 -6.84
N GLY A 48 1.79 25.03 -6.89
CA GLY A 48 1.02 25.29 -8.11
C GLY A 48 -0.05 24.24 -8.44
N PHE A 49 -0.33 23.30 -7.53
CA PHE A 49 -1.44 22.36 -7.67
C PHE A 49 -2.79 23.04 -7.46
N ARG A 50 -3.84 22.53 -8.12
CA ARG A 50 -5.21 23.06 -7.98
C ARG A 50 -5.89 22.54 -6.72
N THR A 51 -5.52 21.35 -6.28
CA THR A 51 -6.10 20.72 -5.09
C THR A 51 -5.02 20.05 -4.24
N PRO A 52 -5.25 19.89 -2.92
CA PRO A 52 -4.46 19.01 -2.06
C PRO A 52 -4.32 17.58 -2.59
N GLY A 53 -5.35 17.05 -3.25
CA GLY A 53 -5.34 15.71 -3.81
C GLY A 53 -4.32 15.55 -4.94
N ASP A 54 -4.09 16.58 -5.74
CA ASP A 54 -3.08 16.55 -6.81
C ASP A 54 -1.67 16.46 -6.21
N LEU A 55 -1.39 17.22 -5.14
CA LEU A 55 -0.11 17.15 -4.42
C LEU A 55 0.11 15.75 -3.83
N LEU A 56 -0.90 15.19 -3.15
CA LEU A 56 -0.81 13.86 -2.56
C LEU A 56 -0.64 12.78 -3.64
N SER A 57 -1.36 12.88 -4.76
CA SER A 57 -1.20 11.98 -5.90
C SER A 57 0.23 12.03 -6.47
N SER A 58 0.87 13.20 -6.45
CA SER A 58 2.28 13.36 -6.82
C SER A 58 3.20 12.62 -5.85
N PHE A 59 2.99 12.82 -4.54
CA PHE A 59 3.80 12.17 -3.49
C PHE A 59 3.66 10.66 -3.48
N VAL A 60 2.45 10.12 -3.73
CA VAL A 60 2.22 8.67 -3.81
C VAL A 60 3.13 8.02 -4.86
N GLY A 61 3.40 8.69 -5.99
CA GLY A 61 4.33 8.16 -6.99
C GLY A 61 5.78 8.04 -6.50
N ASP A 62 6.23 8.98 -5.66
CA ASP A 62 7.54 8.89 -5.02
C ASP A 62 7.56 7.79 -3.96
N LEU A 63 6.51 7.71 -3.13
CA LEU A 63 6.37 6.72 -2.06
C LEU A 63 6.34 5.27 -2.58
N THR A 64 5.67 5.02 -3.70
CA THR A 64 5.59 3.68 -4.31
C THR A 64 6.74 3.39 -5.28
N GLY A 65 7.57 4.38 -5.57
CA GLY A 65 8.65 4.27 -6.55
C GLY A 65 8.19 4.17 -8.00
N TRP A 66 6.95 4.53 -8.31
CA TRP A 66 6.34 4.46 -9.65
C TRP A 66 5.77 5.82 -10.08
N HIS A 67 6.12 6.33 -11.26
CA HIS A 67 5.86 7.73 -11.69
C HIS A 67 6.53 8.80 -10.80
N ARG A 68 7.82 8.65 -10.57
CA ARG A 68 8.65 9.50 -9.68
C ARG A 68 8.77 10.95 -10.18
N ASN A 69 8.85 11.90 -9.24
CA ASN A 69 8.96 13.34 -9.51
C ASN A 69 10.41 13.83 -9.72
N GLY A 70 11.44 13.02 -9.44
CA GLY A 70 12.84 13.47 -9.57
C GLY A 70 13.92 12.48 -9.10
N SER A 71 15.08 13.03 -8.73
CA SER A 71 16.34 12.33 -8.53
C SER A 71 16.39 11.50 -7.25
N ASP A 72 16.00 12.06 -6.11
CA ASP A 72 16.09 11.42 -4.79
C ASP A 72 14.77 11.45 -4.01
N GLU A 73 13.71 12.02 -4.57
CA GLU A 73 12.40 12.14 -3.89
C GLU A 73 11.83 10.77 -3.50
N SER A 74 11.98 9.78 -4.37
CA SER A 74 11.55 8.40 -4.08
C SER A 74 12.39 7.76 -2.98
N GLU A 75 13.71 7.99 -2.97
CA GLU A 75 14.61 7.49 -1.91
C GLU A 75 14.28 8.15 -0.56
N LEU A 76 13.95 9.44 -0.56
CA LEU A 76 13.55 10.17 0.63
C LEU A 76 12.17 9.73 1.15
N ALA A 77 11.22 9.45 0.25
CA ALA A 77 9.91 8.92 0.61
C ALA A 77 10.01 7.50 1.18
N GLU A 78 10.81 6.65 0.56
CA GLU A 78 11.13 5.30 1.06
C GLU A 78 11.81 5.39 2.43
N MET A 79 12.83 6.25 2.59
CA MET A 79 13.49 6.44 3.89
C MET A 79 12.52 6.96 4.95
N TRP A 80 11.56 7.82 4.60
CA TRP A 80 10.52 8.24 5.55
C TRP A 80 9.64 7.06 5.95
N PHE A 81 9.22 6.21 5.00
CA PHE A 81 8.43 5.02 5.27
C PHE A 81 9.19 4.04 6.18
N GLU A 82 10.44 3.72 5.84
CA GLU A 82 11.27 2.81 6.61
C GLU A 82 11.60 3.34 8.02
N ARG A 83 11.80 4.65 8.18
CA ARG A 83 12.06 5.21 9.51
C ARG A 83 10.81 5.32 10.38
N THR A 84 9.65 5.48 9.76
CA THR A 84 8.38 5.61 10.49
C THR A 84 7.78 4.24 10.81
N PHE A 85 7.92 3.31 9.86
CA PHE A 85 7.31 2.00 9.90
C PHE A 85 8.34 0.88 9.78
N GLY A 86 9.37 0.98 8.92
CA GLY A 86 10.46 -0.01 8.62
C GLY A 86 11.07 -0.79 9.79
N GLU A 87 11.34 -0.12 10.90
CA GLU A 87 11.90 -0.75 12.11
C GLU A 87 10.83 -1.08 13.18
N SER A 88 9.55 -0.82 12.91
CA SER A 88 8.50 -1.19 13.85
C SER A 88 8.40 -2.71 13.95
N GLU A 89 8.23 -3.22 15.17
CA GLU A 89 7.95 -4.64 15.42
C GLU A 89 6.69 -5.11 14.68
N ASP A 90 5.89 -4.17 14.15
CA ASP A 90 4.60 -4.33 13.50
C ASP A 90 4.71 -4.52 11.96
N HIS A 91 5.89 -4.93 11.45
CA HIS A 91 6.17 -5.19 10.02
C HIS A 91 5.62 -6.50 9.45
N SER A 92 4.60 -7.02 10.11
CA SER A 92 4.02 -8.32 9.84
C SER A 92 2.51 -8.21 9.87
N ASN A 93 1.94 -7.19 9.24
CA ASN A 93 0.49 -7.08 9.23
C ASN A 93 -0.12 -8.21 8.38
N PHE A 94 -1.12 -8.89 8.94
CA PHE A 94 -1.81 -9.99 8.26
C PHE A 94 -2.50 -9.53 6.98
N ILE A 95 -3.01 -8.29 6.93
CA ILE A 95 -3.57 -7.72 5.70
C ILE A 95 -2.54 -7.65 4.56
N HIS A 96 -1.28 -7.32 4.88
CA HIS A 96 -0.19 -7.34 3.91
C HIS A 96 0.11 -8.77 3.45
N TYR A 97 0.12 -9.74 4.37
CA TYR A 97 0.29 -11.16 4.02
C TYR A 97 -0.80 -11.64 3.07
N LEU A 98 -2.07 -11.31 3.35
CA LEU A 98 -3.21 -11.67 2.49
C LEU A 98 -3.06 -11.07 1.09
N TYR A 99 -2.75 -9.76 1.00
CA TYR A 99 -2.57 -9.07 -0.28
C TYR A 99 -1.37 -9.64 -1.08
N ASN A 100 -0.23 -9.88 -0.41
CA ASN A 100 0.98 -10.39 -1.06
C ASN A 100 0.85 -11.84 -1.54
N ASN A 101 -0.14 -12.58 -1.02
CA ASN A 101 -0.44 -13.96 -1.41
C ASN A 101 -1.77 -14.07 -2.18
N ASP A 102 -2.27 -12.96 -2.76
CA ASP A 102 -3.43 -12.91 -3.65
C ASP A 102 -4.76 -13.45 -3.03
N PHE A 103 -4.93 -13.33 -1.71
CA PHE A 103 -6.17 -13.74 -1.05
C PHE A 103 -7.33 -12.83 -1.43
N THR A 104 -8.46 -13.44 -1.79
CA THR A 104 -9.72 -12.76 -2.09
C THR A 104 -10.67 -12.75 -0.90
N LEU A 105 -11.76 -11.98 -0.99
CA LEU A 105 -12.86 -12.06 -0.02
C LEU A 105 -13.49 -13.48 0.04
N GLY A 106 -13.46 -14.23 -1.07
CA GLY A 106 -13.90 -15.63 -1.08
C GLY A 106 -13.03 -16.48 -0.18
N ASP A 107 -11.70 -16.37 -0.34
CA ASP A 107 -10.73 -17.13 0.46
C ASP A 107 -10.82 -16.77 1.95
N MET A 108 -11.05 -15.49 2.28
CA MET A 108 -11.29 -15.07 3.67
C MET A 108 -12.55 -15.69 4.27
N THR A 109 -13.60 -15.89 3.46
CA THR A 109 -14.83 -16.56 3.92
C THR A 109 -14.54 -18.02 4.25
N GLU A 110 -13.74 -18.69 3.42
CA GLU A 110 -13.32 -20.08 3.66
C GLU A 110 -12.44 -20.19 4.91
N LEU A 111 -11.46 -19.29 5.08
CA LEU A 111 -10.61 -19.21 6.27
C LEU A 111 -11.40 -18.99 7.57
N LEU A 112 -12.50 -18.23 7.55
CA LEU A 112 -13.33 -18.04 8.74
C LEU A 112 -14.23 -19.25 9.06
N TYR A 113 -14.48 -20.12 8.08
CA TYR A 113 -15.35 -21.28 8.24
C TYR A 113 -14.57 -22.57 8.55
N ASP A 114 -13.39 -22.74 7.94
CA ASP A 114 -12.52 -23.90 8.08
C ASP A 114 -11.33 -23.56 9.00
N GLU A 115 -11.41 -24.02 10.24
CA GLU A 115 -10.38 -23.78 11.25
C GLU A 115 -9.05 -24.44 10.88
N ASP A 116 -9.06 -25.64 10.29
CA ASP A 116 -7.84 -26.35 9.94
C ASP A 116 -7.10 -25.60 8.81
N TYR A 117 -7.86 -25.09 7.82
CA TYR A 117 -7.29 -24.25 6.77
C TYR A 117 -6.75 -22.91 7.31
N PHE A 118 -7.46 -22.29 8.25
CA PHE A 118 -6.97 -21.07 8.91
C PHE A 118 -5.67 -21.30 9.66
N GLU A 119 -5.56 -22.42 10.38
CA GLU A 119 -4.35 -22.78 11.12
C GLU A 119 -3.15 -22.90 10.17
N ASP A 120 -3.29 -23.61 9.05
CA ASP A 120 -2.23 -23.74 8.04
C ASP A 120 -1.78 -22.38 7.49
N VAL A 121 -2.72 -21.49 7.18
CA VAL A 121 -2.41 -20.14 6.67
C VAL A 121 -1.77 -19.26 7.74
N TYR A 122 -2.25 -19.34 8.98
CA TYR A 122 -1.70 -18.59 10.09
C TYR A 122 -0.27 -19.04 10.41
N GLU A 123 0.03 -20.35 10.36
CA GLU A 123 1.40 -20.86 10.53
C GLU A 123 2.35 -20.32 9.47
N ASN A 124 1.95 -20.31 8.19
CA ASN A 124 2.74 -19.73 7.11
C ASN A 124 3.00 -18.23 7.33
N TYR A 125 1.97 -17.48 7.72
CA TYR A 125 2.10 -16.07 8.08
C TYR A 125 3.11 -15.85 9.22
N MET A 126 3.07 -16.71 10.25
CA MET A 126 4.01 -16.64 11.38
C MET A 126 5.45 -16.96 10.96
N ASP A 127 5.64 -17.93 10.07
CA ASP A 127 6.95 -18.35 9.58
C ASP A 127 7.60 -17.29 8.68
N GLU A 128 6.84 -16.68 7.76
CA GLU A 128 7.33 -15.56 6.94
C GLU A 128 7.73 -14.34 7.77
N ASN A 129 7.08 -14.19 8.94
CA ASN A 129 7.30 -13.08 9.85
C ASN A 129 8.01 -13.50 11.14
N LYS A 130 8.82 -14.56 11.06
CA LYS A 130 9.54 -15.09 12.22
C LYS A 130 10.45 -14.04 12.86
N GLY A 131 10.28 -13.84 14.16
CA GLY A 131 11.06 -12.86 14.93
C GLY A 131 10.49 -11.45 14.94
N LYS A 132 9.33 -11.22 14.30
CA LYS A 132 8.55 -9.99 14.39
C LYS A 132 7.41 -10.14 15.41
N LYS A 133 6.76 -9.04 15.76
CA LYS A 133 5.57 -9.03 16.62
C LYS A 133 4.34 -9.14 15.74
N ASN A 134 3.80 -10.36 15.67
CA ASN A 134 2.70 -10.71 14.78
C ASN A 134 1.34 -10.49 15.44
N GLN A 135 0.32 -10.25 14.61
CA GLN A 135 -1.07 -10.21 15.04
C GLN A 135 -1.51 -11.57 15.55
N THR A 136 -2.36 -11.59 16.59
CA THR A 136 -2.90 -12.85 17.10
C THR A 136 -3.94 -13.44 16.13
N LYS A 137 -4.25 -14.72 16.29
CA LYS A 137 -5.31 -15.39 15.53
C LYS A 137 -6.64 -14.64 15.59
N GLU A 138 -7.02 -14.18 16.79
CA GLU A 138 -8.25 -13.41 17.01
C GLU A 138 -8.22 -12.08 16.27
N GLU A 139 -7.09 -11.38 16.25
CA GLU A 139 -6.90 -10.14 15.50
C GLU A 139 -7.00 -10.38 13.99
N CYS A 140 -6.40 -11.46 13.48
CA CYS A 140 -6.49 -11.87 12.08
C CYS A 140 -7.93 -12.19 11.66
N LYS A 141 -8.66 -12.99 12.47
CA LYS A 141 -10.07 -13.32 12.20
C LYS A 141 -10.97 -12.08 12.26
N LYS A 142 -10.72 -11.20 13.22
CA LYS A 142 -11.45 -9.93 13.34
C LYS A 142 -11.23 -9.05 12.10
N LEU A 143 -9.98 -8.91 11.66
CA LEU A 143 -9.64 -8.17 10.43
C LEU A 143 -10.40 -8.73 9.21
N MET A 144 -10.36 -10.04 8.98
CA MET A 144 -11.07 -10.66 7.85
C MET A 144 -12.59 -10.42 7.92
N THR A 145 -13.17 -10.50 9.13
CA THR A 145 -14.60 -10.21 9.34
C THR A 145 -14.94 -8.77 8.96
N GLU A 146 -14.13 -7.80 9.40
CA GLU A 146 -14.33 -6.38 9.06
C GLU A 146 -14.19 -6.09 7.56
N LEU A 147 -13.25 -6.76 6.88
CA LEU A 147 -13.09 -6.63 5.42
C LEU A 147 -14.31 -7.19 4.67
N LEU A 148 -14.81 -8.35 5.09
CA LEU A 148 -16.02 -8.97 4.53
C LEU A 148 -17.27 -8.12 4.74
N GLU A 149 -17.44 -7.55 5.93
CA GLU A 149 -18.58 -6.68 6.25
C GLU A 149 -18.61 -5.42 5.38
N LYS A 150 -17.44 -4.87 5.05
CA LYS A 150 -17.33 -3.69 4.19
C LYS A 150 -17.39 -4.03 2.70
N GLY A 151 -17.13 -5.28 2.33
CA GLY A 151 -17.02 -5.71 0.93
C GLY A 151 -15.85 -5.03 0.21
N GLU A 152 -14.79 -4.70 0.95
CA GLU A 152 -13.57 -4.06 0.41
C GLU A 152 -12.64 -5.16 -0.09
N GLU A 153 -12.49 -5.29 -1.41
CA GLU A 153 -11.43 -6.13 -2.00
C GLU A 153 -10.05 -5.60 -1.61
N LEU A 154 -9.08 -6.51 -1.44
CA LEU A 154 -7.69 -6.21 -1.14
C LEU A 154 -6.95 -5.60 -2.34
#